data_AF-A0A8T4KQW1-F1
#
_entry.id   AF-A0A8T4KQW1-F1
#
_cell.length_a   1.000
_cell.length_b   1.000
_cell.length_c   1.000
_cell.angle_alpha   90.00
_cell.angle_beta   90.00
_cell.angle_gamma   90.00
#
_symmetry.space_group_name_H-M   'P 1'
#
loop_
_entity.id
_entity.type
_entity.pdbx_description
1 polymer ?
#
loop_
_entity_poly.entity_id
_entity_poly.type
_entity_poly.pdbx_seq_one_letter_code
_entity_poly.pdbx_strand_id
1 'polypeptide(L)' 'MSKLFQCSECSLFYKNKFLAEKCRKWCAEHKSCNLEIIKHAVKKSLLNNAIQ' A
#
# COMPACT_ATOMS: atom_id res chain seq x y z
N MET A 1 17.39 6.22 0.71
CA MET A 1 15.97 6.29 0.28
C MET A 1 15.49 4.88 -0.05
N SER A 2 14.58 4.30 0.75
CA SER A 2 13.97 3.01 0.42
C SER A 2 12.93 3.19 -0.67
N LYS A 3 13.05 2.45 -1.79
CA LYS A 3 12.07 2.51 -2.88
C LYS A 3 10.76 1.87 -2.41
N LEU A 4 9.69 2.66 -2.38
CA LEU A 4 8.34 2.18 -2.13
C LEU A 4 7.58 2.07 -3.45
N PHE A 5 6.64 1.14 -3.49
CA PHE A 5 5.78 0.87 -4.64
C PHE A 5 4.35 1.24 -4.26
N GLN A 6 3.72 2.11 -5.05
CA GLN A 6 2.37 2.58 -4.81
C GLN A 6 1.37 1.74 -5.60
N CYS A 7 0.22 1.42 -4.99
CA CYS A 7 -0.94 0.92 -5.72
C CYS A 7 -1.65 2.09 -6.42
N SER A 8 -1.90 1.99 -7.73
CA SER A 8 -2.59 3.03 -8.51
C SER A 8 -4.05 3.23 -8.11
N GLU A 9 -4.70 2.18 -7.59
CA GLU A 9 -6.14 2.22 -7.31
C GLU A 9 -6.45 2.83 -5.94
N CYS A 10 -5.67 2.47 -4.91
CA CYS A 10 -5.94 2.86 -3.52
C CYS A 10 -4.86 3.76 -2.90
N SER A 11 -3.79 4.06 -3.64
CA SER A 11 -2.67 4.92 -3.20
C SER A 11 -1.90 4.43 -1.96
N LEU A 12 -2.05 3.17 -1.56
CA LEU A 12 -1.22 2.57 -0.52
C LEU A 12 0.19 2.28 -1.02
N PHE A 13 1.18 2.47 -0.14
CA PHE A 13 2.59 2.22 -0.42
C PHE A 13 3.05 0.90 0.18
N TYR A 14 3.91 0.19 -0.54
CA TYR A 14 4.45 -1.11 -0.15
C TYR A 14 5.96 -1.14 -0.33
N LYS A 15 6.67 -1.89 0.52
CA LYS A 15 8.12 -2.09 0.38
C LYS A 15 8.50 -2.97 -0.80
N ASN A 16 7.56 -3.78 -1.30
CA ASN A 16 7.77 -4.75 -2.36
C ASN A 16 6.81 -4.50 -3.52
N LYS A 17 7.33 -4.51 -4.75
CA LYS A 17 6.56 -4.43 -5.99
C LYS A 17 5.47 -5.50 -6.06
N PHE A 18 5.76 -6.72 -5.60
CA PHE A 18 4.80 -7.82 -5.59
C PHE A 18 3.54 -7.49 -4.79
N LEU A 19 3.68 -6.86 -3.61
CA LEU A 19 2.54 -6.46 -2.79
C LEU A 19 1.73 -5.34 -3.45
N ALA A 20 2.40 -4.36 -4.05
CA ALA A 20 1.74 -3.28 -4.78
C ALA A 20 0.97 -3.82 -6.00
N GLU A 21 1.56 -4.76 -6.76
CA GLU A 21 0.89 -5.39 -7.90
C GLU A 21 -0.28 -6.27 -7.47
N LYS A 22 -0.13 -7.05 -6.39
CA LYS A 22 -1.22 -7.86 -5.83
C LYS A 22 -2.37 -6.98 -5.34
N CYS A 23 -2.04 -5.86 -4.68
CA CYS A 23 -3.02 -4.86 -4.28
C CYS A 23 -3.76 -4.28 -5.48
N ARG A 24 -3.02 -3.86 -6.51
CA ARG A 24 -3.58 -3.29 -7.75
C ARG A 24 -4.54 -4.25 -8.44
N LYS A 25 -4.13 -5.51 -8.63
CA LYS A 25 -4.99 -6.54 -9.25
C LYS A 25 -6.29 -6.72 -8.47
N TRP A 26 -6.18 -6.92 -7.15
CA TRP A 26 -7.35 -7.06 -6.30
C TRP A 26 -8.29 -5.85 -6.36
N CYS A 27 -7.74 -4.63 -6.26
CA CYS A 27 -8.54 -3.41 -6.32
C CYS A 27 -9.23 -3.24 -7.69
N ALA A 28 -8.55 -3.58 -8.78
CA ALA A 28 -9.11 -3.50 -10.12
C ALA A 28 -10.27 -4.49 -10.31
N GLU A 29 -10.14 -5.72 -9.81
CA GLU A 29 -11.12 -6.81 -9.93
C GLU A 29 -12.31 -6.64 -8.97
N HIS A 30 -12.05 -6.37 -7.69
CA HIS A 30 -13.08 -6.34 -6.64
C HIS A 30 -13.60 -4.94 -6.29
N LYS A 31 -13.04 -3.88 -6.88
CA LYS A 31 -13.34 -2.47 -6.57
C LYS A 31 -13.26 -2.13 -5.07
N SER A 32 -12.43 -2.88 -4.34
CA SER A 32 -12.25 -2.80 -2.88
C SER A 32 -10.81 -3.18 -2.52
N CYS A 33 -10.35 -2.84 -1.31
CA CYS A 33 -9.03 -3.23 -0.83
C CYS A 33 -9.07 -4.57 -0.09
N ASN A 34 -8.07 -5.44 -0.32
CA ASN A 34 -7.92 -6.68 0.42
C ASN A 34 -7.27 -6.43 1.79
N LEU A 35 -7.98 -6.78 2.88
CA LEU A 35 -7.51 -6.58 4.26
C LEU A 35 -6.19 -7.30 4.57
N GLU A 36 -5.89 -8.42 3.93
CA GLU A 36 -4.62 -9.13 4.13
C GLU A 36 -3.46 -8.40 3.46
N ILE A 37 -3.70 -7.81 2.28
CA ILE A 37 -2.67 -7.07 1.54
C ILE A 37 -2.37 -5.74 2.24
N ILE A 38 -3.40 -5.00 2.68
CA ILE A 38 -3.20 -3.69 3.33
C ILE A 38 -2.43 -3.79 4.66
N LYS A 39 -2.42 -4.94 5.34
CA LYS A 39 -1.61 -5.16 6.56
C LYS A 39 -0.11 -4.97 6.30
N HIS A 40 0.33 -5.21 5.06
CA HIS A 40 1.72 -5.00 4.63
C HIS A 40 1.98 -3.60 4.07
N ALA A 41 0.96 -2.73 4.02
CA ALA A 41 1.14 -1.36 3.59
C ALA A 41 2.03 -0.61 4.59
N VAL A 42 2.91 0.23 4.07
CA VAL A 42 3.74 1.11 4.88
C VAL A 42 2.82 2.17 5.49
N LYS A 43 2.52 2.02 6.78
CA LYS A 43 1.75 3.03 7.52
C LYS A 43 2.49 4.36 7.52
N LYS A 44 1.78 5.43 7.15
CA LYS A 44 2.28 6.81 7.21
C LYS A 44 2.65 7.24 8.64
N SER A 45 2.15 6.57 9.68
CA SER A 45 2.56 6.80 11.09
C SER A 45 4.03 6.42 11.36
N LEU A 46 4.69 5.66 10.50
CA LEU A 46 6.15 5.47 10.54
C LEU A 46 6.91 6.55 9.74
N LEU A 47 6.18 7.43 9.04
CA LEU A 47 6.73 8.56 8.28
C LEU A 47 6.62 9.89 9.06
N ASN A 48 5.81 9.96 10.12
CA ASN A 48 5.66 11.14 10.97
C ASN A 48 5.75 10.77 12.47
N ASN A 49 6.95 10.88 13.04
CA ASN A 49 7.06 11.42 14.41
C ASN A 49 7.07 12.95 14.27
N ALA A 50 5.88 13.55 14.11
CA ALA A 50 5.64 14.98 14.33
C ALA A 50 4.18 15.32 13.96
N ILE A 51 3.39 15.69 14.97
CA ILE A 51 2.16 16.52 14.93
C ILE A 51 0.93 15.79 14.33
N GLN A 52 -0.17 15.51 15.05
CA GLN A 52 -0.88 16.18 16.17
C GLN A 52 -1.28 15.17 17.26
#